data_AF-A0A9R0TCX2-F1
#
_entry.id   AF-A0A9R0TCX2-F1
#
_cell.length_a   1.000
_cell.length_b   1.000
_cell.length_c   1.000
_cell.angle_alpha   90.00
_cell.angle_beta   90.00
_cell.angle_gamma   90.00
#
_symmetry.space_group_name_H-M   'P 1'
#
loop_
_entity.id
_entity.type
_entity.pdbx_description
1 polymer ?
#
loop_
_entity_poly.entity_id
_entity_poly.type
_entity_poly.pdbx_seq_one_letter_code
_entity_poly.pdbx_strand_id
1 'polypeptide(L)'
;MSEYANKKTRGTFIAAVFAMQGFGILFGTIVTIIVSSAFRHAFPAPPFYIDAAASIGPEADYVWRIIVMFGTIPAALTYYWRMKMPETARYTALIAGNTKQATSDMSKVLNKEISEEDVQGERATGDTWGLFSRQFMKRHGVHLLATTSTWFLLDVAFYSQNLFQKDIFTKIGWIPPAKTMNALEELYRIARAQALIALCGTVPGYWFTVAFIDIIGRFWIQLMGFTMMTIFMLAIAIPYDYLVKPGHHTGFVVLYGLTFFFANFGPNSTTFIVPAEIFPARLRSTCHGISAATGKAGAIIGAFGFLYASQDQKKPETGYSRGIGMRNALFVLAGTNFLGLLLSLLVPESKGKSLEELSKENVGDDDTIFLYSIIVFFAATTF
;
A
#
# COMPACT_ATOMS: atom_id res chain seq x y z
N MET A 1 0.39 -11.13 -13.97
CA MET A 1 -0.78 -10.21 -14.03
C MET A 1 -0.52 -9.04 -14.97
N SER A 2 0.48 -8.20 -14.72
CA SER A 2 0.91 -7.18 -15.69
C SER A 2 1.25 -7.76 -17.07
N GLU A 3 1.67 -9.02 -17.09
CA GLU A 3 1.99 -9.80 -18.30
C GLU A 3 0.78 -10.40 -19.04
N TYR A 4 -0.40 -10.46 -18.41
CA TYR A 4 -1.62 -11.00 -19.02
C TYR A 4 -2.60 -9.91 -19.45
N ALA A 5 -2.44 -8.69 -18.95
CA ALA A 5 -3.40 -7.62 -19.15
C ALA A 5 -3.07 -6.81 -20.41
N ASN A 6 -4.12 -6.43 -21.14
CA ASN A 6 -4.02 -5.55 -22.30
C ASN A 6 -3.44 -4.18 -21.91
N LYS A 7 -2.64 -3.56 -22.79
CA LYS A 7 -1.97 -2.27 -22.56
C LYS A 7 -2.93 -1.17 -22.08
N LYS A 8 -4.21 -1.21 -22.51
CA LYS A 8 -5.25 -0.21 -22.17
C LYS A 8 -5.85 -0.36 -20.76
N THR A 9 -5.86 -1.56 -20.18
CA THR A 9 -6.58 -1.87 -18.92
C THR A 9 -5.69 -2.50 -17.85
N ARG A 10 -4.38 -2.58 -18.11
CA ARG A 10 -3.38 -3.17 -17.21
C ARG A 10 -3.38 -2.49 -15.83
N GLY A 11 -3.51 -1.17 -15.79
CA GLY A 11 -3.54 -0.41 -14.54
C GLY A 11 -4.75 -0.77 -13.71
N THR A 12 -5.93 -0.69 -14.31
CA THR A 12 -7.20 -1.05 -13.66
C THR A 12 -7.20 -2.48 -13.15
N PHE A 13 -6.67 -3.44 -13.92
CA PHE A 13 -6.65 -4.85 -13.49
C PHE A 13 -5.72 -5.09 -12.30
N ILE A 14 -4.48 -4.55 -12.32
CA ILE A 14 -3.55 -4.68 -11.19
C ILE A 14 -4.10 -3.94 -9.97
N ALA A 15 -4.65 -2.74 -10.15
CA ALA A 15 -5.28 -1.95 -9.10
C ALA A 15 -6.47 -2.69 -8.47
N ALA A 16 -7.30 -3.37 -9.26
CA ALA A 16 -8.46 -4.11 -8.74
C ALA A 16 -8.04 -5.30 -7.86
N VAL A 17 -6.96 -5.99 -8.22
CA VAL A 17 -6.38 -7.04 -7.36
C VAL A 17 -5.84 -6.44 -6.08
N PHE A 18 -5.12 -5.31 -6.17
CA PHE A 18 -4.59 -4.63 -4.99
C PHE A 18 -5.72 -4.10 -4.07
N ALA A 19 -6.84 -3.64 -4.65
CA ALA A 19 -8.03 -3.20 -3.93
C ALA A 19 -8.65 -4.30 -3.04
N MET A 20 -8.39 -5.58 -3.32
CA MET A 20 -8.81 -6.69 -2.45
C MET A 20 -8.19 -6.61 -1.04
N GLN A 21 -7.08 -5.88 -0.86
CA GLN A 21 -6.55 -5.55 0.46
C GLN A 21 -7.60 -4.82 1.33
N GLY A 22 -8.34 -3.87 0.75
CA GLY A 22 -9.40 -3.15 1.45
C GLY A 22 -10.54 -4.06 1.91
N PHE A 23 -10.96 -5.01 1.07
CA PHE A 23 -11.94 -6.03 1.46
C PHE A 23 -11.42 -6.98 2.53
N GLY A 24 -10.13 -7.34 2.49
CA GLY A 24 -9.49 -8.13 3.55
C GLY A 24 -9.55 -7.41 4.91
N ILE A 25 -9.27 -6.10 4.93
CA ILE A 25 -9.40 -5.27 6.13
C ILE A 25 -10.85 -5.25 6.63
N LEU A 26 -11.81 -4.98 5.74
CA LEU A 26 -13.24 -4.98 6.10
C LEU A 26 -13.68 -6.33 6.66
N PHE A 27 -13.36 -7.43 5.97
CA PHE A 27 -13.69 -8.77 6.43
C PHE A 27 -13.13 -9.05 7.83
N GLY A 28 -11.86 -8.73 8.07
CA GLY A 28 -11.23 -8.86 9.39
C GLY A 28 -11.95 -8.05 10.47
N THR A 29 -12.33 -6.81 10.17
CA THR A 29 -13.07 -5.97 11.12
C THR A 29 -14.49 -6.48 11.37
N ILE A 30 -15.19 -6.97 10.34
CA ILE A 30 -16.55 -7.52 10.46
C ILE A 30 -16.53 -8.78 11.33
N VAL A 31 -15.62 -9.72 11.07
CA VAL A 31 -15.44 -10.92 11.90
C VAL A 31 -15.13 -10.53 13.34
N THR A 32 -14.22 -9.58 13.54
CA THR A 32 -13.87 -9.09 14.89
C THR A 32 -15.07 -8.49 15.60
N ILE A 33 -15.89 -7.67 14.93
CA ILE A 33 -17.11 -7.07 15.50
C ILE A 33 -18.11 -8.15 15.89
N ILE A 34 -18.37 -9.13 15.01
CA ILE A 34 -19.34 -10.21 15.26
C ILE A 34 -18.88 -11.07 16.45
N VAL A 35 -17.64 -11.55 16.44
CA VAL A 35 -17.11 -12.43 17.50
C VAL A 35 -17.03 -11.68 18.82
N SER A 36 -16.49 -10.46 18.85
CA SER A 36 -16.41 -9.66 20.09
C SER A 36 -17.79 -9.30 20.63
N SER A 37 -18.77 -8.97 19.77
CA SER A 37 -20.15 -8.69 20.20
C SER A 37 -20.83 -9.92 20.78
N ALA A 38 -20.67 -11.09 20.16
CA ALA A 38 -21.25 -12.34 20.63
C ALA A 38 -20.69 -12.73 22.01
N PHE A 39 -19.35 -12.72 22.15
CA PHE A 39 -18.69 -13.07 23.41
C PHE A 39 -18.98 -12.04 24.51
N ARG A 40 -19.03 -10.75 24.19
CA ARG A 40 -19.39 -9.71 25.17
C ARG A 40 -20.82 -9.87 25.69
N HIS A 41 -21.75 -10.30 24.84
CA HIS A 41 -23.13 -10.53 25.24
C HIS A 41 -23.28 -11.82 26.08
N ALA A 42 -22.57 -12.88 25.70
CA ALA A 42 -22.61 -14.17 26.40
C ALA A 42 -21.83 -14.16 27.74
N PHE A 43 -20.72 -13.42 27.81
CA PHE A 43 -19.81 -13.39 28.95
C PHE A 43 -19.53 -11.93 29.38
N PRO A 44 -20.46 -11.29 30.11
CA PRO A 44 -20.24 -9.94 30.62
C PRO A 44 -19.07 -9.90 31.62
N ALA A 45 -18.13 -8.99 31.40
CA ALA A 45 -16.97 -8.78 32.28
C ALA A 45 -16.96 -7.35 32.86
N PRO A 46 -16.50 -7.16 34.11
CA PRO A 46 -16.37 -5.83 34.69
C PRO A 46 -15.28 -5.03 33.97
N PRO A 47 -15.28 -3.69 34.06
CA PRO A 47 -14.18 -2.86 33.55
C PRO A 47 -12.86 -3.05 34.31
N PHE A 48 -11.74 -2.74 33.64
CA PHE A 48 -10.38 -2.88 34.17
C PHE A 48 -10.13 -2.15 35.50
N TYR A 49 -10.82 -1.03 35.76
CA TYR A 49 -10.66 -0.29 37.03
C TYR A 49 -11.33 -0.97 38.24
N ILE A 50 -12.30 -1.87 38.01
CA ILE A 50 -12.97 -2.62 39.08
C ILE A 50 -12.14 -3.87 39.41
N ASP A 51 -11.88 -4.68 38.39
CA ASP A 51 -11.10 -5.90 38.52
C ASP A 51 -10.39 -6.19 37.20
N ALA A 52 -9.08 -5.94 37.17
CA ALA A 52 -8.27 -6.13 35.97
C ALA A 52 -8.14 -7.61 35.57
N ALA A 53 -8.18 -8.54 36.51
CA ALA A 53 -8.07 -9.97 36.22
C ALA A 53 -9.41 -10.49 35.64
N ALA A 54 -10.53 -10.13 36.26
CA ALA A 54 -11.85 -10.51 35.76
C ALA A 54 -12.23 -9.81 34.42
N SER A 55 -11.62 -8.66 34.12
CA SER A 55 -11.80 -7.97 32.83
C SER A 55 -11.25 -8.74 31.63
N ILE A 56 -10.32 -9.67 31.88
CA ILE A 56 -9.72 -10.58 30.91
C ILE A 56 -10.21 -12.00 31.23
N GLY A 57 -11.51 -12.23 31.05
CA GLY A 57 -12.09 -13.56 31.26
C GLY A 57 -11.39 -14.63 30.40
N PRO A 58 -11.33 -15.90 30.84
CA PRO A 58 -10.76 -17.00 30.06
C PRO A 58 -11.33 -17.08 28.63
N GLU A 59 -12.58 -16.67 28.45
CA GLU A 59 -13.29 -16.68 27.18
C GLU A 59 -12.70 -15.71 26.16
N ALA A 60 -12.02 -14.64 26.61
CA ALA A 60 -11.32 -13.71 25.74
C ALA A 60 -10.17 -14.37 24.98
N ASP A 61 -9.59 -15.47 25.51
CA ASP A 61 -8.56 -16.24 24.80
C ASP A 61 -9.12 -16.94 23.56
N TYR A 62 -10.38 -17.40 23.59
CA TYR A 62 -11.00 -17.98 22.41
C TYR A 62 -11.26 -16.95 21.31
N VAL A 63 -11.54 -15.69 21.68
CA VAL A 63 -11.91 -14.64 20.72
C VAL A 63 -10.81 -14.38 19.69
N TRP A 64 -9.58 -14.12 20.12
CA TRP A 64 -8.49 -13.86 19.18
C TRP A 64 -8.16 -15.10 18.33
N ARG A 65 -8.23 -16.31 18.92
CA ARG A 65 -8.02 -17.57 18.19
C ARG A 65 -9.05 -17.75 17.10
N ILE A 66 -10.33 -17.53 17.41
CA ILE A 66 -11.43 -17.63 16.44
C ILE A 66 -11.22 -16.63 15.31
N ILE A 67 -10.92 -15.36 15.63
CA ILE A 67 -10.66 -14.32 14.62
C ILE A 67 -9.51 -14.73 13.68
N VAL A 68 -8.40 -15.24 14.22
CA VAL A 68 -7.27 -15.73 13.42
C VAL A 68 -7.64 -16.95 12.58
N MET A 69 -8.43 -17.89 13.13
CA MET A 69 -8.89 -19.08 12.41
C MET A 69 -9.78 -18.73 11.21
N PHE A 70 -10.62 -17.71 11.29
CA PHE A 70 -11.40 -17.24 10.13
C PHE A 70 -10.51 -16.78 8.96
N GLY A 71 -9.29 -16.31 9.24
CA GLY A 71 -8.29 -15.97 8.23
C GLY A 71 -7.79 -17.18 7.41
N THR A 72 -7.93 -18.40 7.93
CA THR A 72 -7.53 -19.62 7.21
C THR A 72 -8.49 -19.99 6.08
N ILE A 73 -9.75 -19.55 6.14
CA ILE A 73 -10.79 -19.88 5.14
C ILE A 73 -10.43 -19.27 3.76
N PRO A 74 -10.15 -17.96 3.63
CA PRO A 74 -9.67 -17.40 2.36
C PRO A 74 -8.35 -18.00 1.88
N ALA A 75 -7.45 -18.38 2.79
CA ALA A 75 -6.18 -19.00 2.44
C ALA A 75 -6.38 -20.39 1.80
N ALA A 76 -7.25 -21.23 2.38
CA ALA A 76 -7.59 -22.54 1.82
C ALA A 76 -8.28 -22.43 0.44
N LEU A 77 -9.21 -21.48 0.29
CA LEU A 77 -9.85 -21.17 -0.99
C LEU A 77 -8.82 -20.75 -2.05
N THR A 78 -7.87 -19.89 -1.66
CA THR A 78 -6.79 -19.42 -2.53
C THR A 78 -5.90 -20.58 -2.97
N TYR A 79 -5.54 -21.48 -2.07
CA TYR A 79 -4.75 -22.68 -2.40
C TYR A 79 -5.46 -23.55 -3.45
N TYR A 80 -6.75 -23.84 -3.22
CA TYR A 80 -7.55 -24.64 -4.15
C TYR A 80 -7.62 -24.03 -5.56
N TRP A 81 -7.83 -22.71 -5.67
CA TRP A 81 -7.90 -22.05 -6.98
C TRP A 81 -6.52 -21.85 -7.62
N ARG A 82 -5.46 -21.63 -6.83
CA ARG A 82 -4.07 -21.57 -7.32
C ARG A 82 -3.66 -22.86 -8.02
N MET A 83 -4.05 -24.01 -7.50
CA MET A 83 -3.74 -25.31 -8.12
C MET A 83 -4.39 -25.50 -9.50
N LYS A 84 -5.40 -24.69 -9.85
CA LYS A 84 -6.11 -24.77 -11.14
C LYS A 84 -5.64 -23.72 -12.16
N MET A 85 -4.78 -22.77 -11.79
CA MET A 85 -4.32 -21.70 -12.68
C MET A 85 -3.10 -22.12 -13.51
N PRO A 86 -3.06 -21.84 -14.83
CA PRO A 86 -1.89 -22.07 -15.67
C PRO A 86 -0.77 -21.03 -15.43
N GLU A 87 0.46 -21.42 -15.77
CA GLU A 87 1.66 -20.57 -15.66
C GLU A 87 1.67 -19.39 -16.66
N THR A 88 2.41 -18.32 -16.35
CA THR A 88 2.47 -17.11 -17.19
C THR A 88 3.09 -17.39 -18.55
N ALA A 89 2.31 -17.22 -19.62
CA ALA A 89 2.77 -17.53 -20.96
C ALA A 89 3.97 -16.70 -21.45
N ARG A 90 4.13 -15.46 -20.96
CA ARG A 90 5.36 -14.66 -21.18
C ARG A 90 6.58 -15.23 -20.47
N TYR A 91 6.44 -15.78 -19.26
CA TYR A 91 7.53 -16.49 -18.58
C TYR A 91 7.88 -17.77 -19.34
N THR A 92 6.87 -18.53 -19.76
CA THR A 92 7.05 -19.77 -20.54
C THR A 92 7.72 -19.50 -21.90
N ALA A 93 7.33 -18.42 -22.59
CA ALA A 93 7.88 -18.01 -23.90
C ALA A 93 9.30 -17.46 -23.79
N LEU A 94 9.51 -16.46 -22.92
CA LEU A 94 10.74 -15.66 -22.89
C LEU A 94 11.82 -16.25 -21.99
N ILE A 95 11.44 -17.02 -20.95
CA ILE A 95 12.37 -17.50 -19.92
C ILE A 95 12.51 -19.04 -19.96
N ALA A 96 11.40 -19.78 -19.99
CA ALA A 96 11.47 -21.25 -20.03
C ALA A 96 11.88 -21.80 -21.42
N GLY A 97 11.85 -20.96 -22.46
CA GLY A 97 12.28 -21.32 -23.82
C GLY A 97 11.35 -22.31 -24.53
N ASN A 98 10.16 -22.57 -23.99
CA ASN A 98 9.22 -23.57 -24.49
C ASN A 98 8.06 -22.90 -25.24
N THR A 99 8.30 -22.54 -26.50
CA THR A 99 7.36 -21.81 -27.37
C THR A 99 6.02 -22.53 -27.52
N LYS A 100 6.02 -23.86 -27.59
CA LYS A 100 4.79 -24.66 -27.72
C LYS A 100 3.86 -24.52 -26.52
N GLN A 101 4.41 -24.55 -25.31
CA GLN A 101 3.60 -24.41 -24.10
C GLN A 101 3.14 -22.98 -23.89
N ALA A 102 3.98 -22.00 -24.22
CA ALA A 102 3.59 -20.60 -24.21
C ALA A 102 2.43 -20.28 -25.17
N THR A 103 2.47 -20.81 -26.40
CA THR A 103 1.40 -20.63 -27.37
C THR A 103 0.08 -21.28 -26.91
N SER A 104 0.13 -22.47 -26.30
CA SER A 104 -1.03 -23.13 -25.69
C SER A 104 -1.62 -22.31 -24.52
N ASP A 105 -0.76 -21.78 -23.66
CA ASP A 105 -1.20 -21.05 -22.47
C ASP A 105 -1.73 -19.65 -22.85
N MET A 106 -1.12 -18.99 -23.84
CA MET A 106 -1.65 -17.74 -24.40
C MET A 106 -2.99 -17.94 -25.11
N SER A 107 -3.15 -18.99 -25.91
CA SER A 107 -4.41 -19.21 -26.65
C SER A 107 -5.58 -19.51 -25.72
N LYS A 108 -5.34 -20.24 -24.62
CA LYS A 108 -6.33 -20.48 -23.55
C LYS A 108 -6.71 -19.21 -22.79
N VAL A 109 -5.76 -18.30 -22.55
CA VAL A 109 -6.01 -17.07 -21.77
C VAL A 109 -6.59 -15.93 -22.61
N LEU A 110 -6.15 -15.79 -23.87
CA LEU A 110 -6.55 -14.72 -24.78
C LEU A 110 -7.71 -15.12 -25.71
N ASN A 111 -8.17 -16.38 -25.67
CA ASN A 111 -9.23 -16.92 -26.53
C ASN A 111 -9.01 -16.60 -28.03
N LYS A 112 -7.74 -16.61 -28.46
CA LYS A 112 -7.31 -16.30 -29.83
C LYS A 112 -6.20 -17.27 -30.22
N GLU A 113 -6.22 -17.75 -31.47
CA GLU A 113 -5.09 -18.50 -32.02
C GLU A 113 -3.91 -17.55 -32.21
N ILE A 114 -2.78 -17.90 -31.60
CA ILE A 114 -1.50 -17.18 -31.69
C ILE A 114 -0.52 -18.15 -32.33
N SER A 115 0.26 -17.69 -33.30
CA SER A 115 1.22 -18.54 -34.02
C SER A 115 2.56 -18.64 -33.28
N GLU A 116 3.35 -19.68 -33.54
CA GLU A 116 4.71 -19.81 -32.99
C GLU A 116 5.66 -18.70 -33.49
N GLU A 117 5.37 -18.12 -34.66
CA GLU A 117 6.12 -17.01 -35.27
C GLU A 117 5.90 -15.68 -34.53
N ASP A 118 4.70 -15.42 -34.01
CA ASP A 118 4.40 -14.26 -33.16
C ASP A 118 5.22 -14.27 -31.86
N VAL A 119 5.50 -15.47 -31.33
CA VAL A 119 6.27 -15.67 -30.08
C VAL A 119 7.79 -15.61 -30.35
N GLN A 120 8.25 -16.08 -31.52
CA GLN A 120 9.66 -15.94 -31.93
C GLN A 120 10.03 -14.49 -32.25
N GLY A 121 9.11 -13.68 -32.80
CA GLY A 121 9.32 -12.24 -33.01
C GLY A 121 9.49 -11.43 -31.72
N GLU A 122 8.96 -11.91 -30.58
CA GLU A 122 9.19 -11.31 -29.25
C GLU A 122 10.56 -11.64 -28.63
N ARG A 123 11.35 -12.57 -29.21
CA ARG A 123 12.78 -12.73 -28.86
C ARG A 123 13.57 -11.55 -29.42
N ALA A 124 13.40 -10.37 -28.81
CA ALA A 124 14.25 -9.23 -29.09
C ALA A 124 15.71 -9.61 -28.79
N THR A 125 16.49 -9.74 -29.87
CA THR A 125 17.94 -9.74 -29.86
C THR A 125 18.42 -8.39 -29.32
N GLY A 126 18.63 -8.27 -28.01
CA GLY A 126 19.06 -7.02 -27.37
C GLY A 126 19.78 -7.26 -26.04
N ASP A 127 21.12 -7.13 -26.09
CA ASP A 127 22.12 -7.15 -25.00
C ASP A 127 21.71 -7.73 -23.63
N THR A 128 22.35 -8.84 -23.28
CA THR A 128 22.25 -9.53 -21.98
C THR A 128 23.03 -8.79 -20.91
N TRP A 129 22.41 -7.79 -20.26
CA TRP A 129 22.97 -7.09 -19.11
C TRP A 129 22.22 -7.44 -17.81
N GLY A 130 22.98 -7.66 -16.72
CA GLY A 130 22.45 -7.99 -15.40
C GLY A 130 22.11 -6.77 -14.53
N LEU A 131 21.54 -7.01 -13.34
CA LEU A 131 21.13 -5.96 -12.38
C LEU A 131 22.29 -5.02 -11.98
N PHE A 132 23.50 -5.55 -11.80
CA PHE A 132 24.66 -4.77 -11.39
C PHE A 132 25.46 -4.19 -12.56
N SER A 133 24.89 -4.19 -13.77
CA SER A 133 25.55 -3.64 -14.95
C SER A 133 25.49 -2.11 -14.98
N ARG A 134 26.50 -1.50 -15.59
CA ARG A 134 26.51 -0.04 -15.86
C ARG A 134 25.34 0.39 -16.74
N GLN A 135 24.91 -0.49 -17.66
CA GLN A 135 23.76 -0.27 -18.53
C GLN A 135 22.45 -0.21 -17.73
N PHE A 136 22.22 -1.12 -16.78
CA PHE A 136 21.06 -1.05 -15.88
C PHE A 136 21.07 0.25 -15.08
N MET A 137 22.21 0.60 -14.48
CA MET A 137 22.31 1.83 -13.68
C MET A 137 21.98 3.09 -14.49
N LYS A 138 22.51 3.21 -15.73
CA LYS A 138 22.23 4.35 -16.62
C LYS A 138 20.75 4.40 -17.04
N ARG A 139 20.12 3.25 -17.30
CA ARG A 139 18.74 3.20 -17.86
C ARG A 139 17.64 3.16 -16.81
N HIS A 140 17.86 2.49 -15.68
CA HIS A 140 16.84 2.18 -14.67
C HIS A 140 17.28 2.48 -13.23
N GLY A 141 18.50 2.96 -12.98
CA GLY A 141 18.98 3.27 -11.63
C GLY A 141 18.11 4.32 -10.91
N VAL A 142 17.75 5.40 -11.62
CA VAL A 142 16.83 6.43 -11.10
C VAL A 142 15.43 5.87 -10.86
N HIS A 143 14.94 5.00 -11.76
CA HIS A 143 13.63 4.37 -11.60
C HIS A 143 13.60 3.47 -10.35
N LEU A 144 14.66 2.69 -10.11
CA LEU A 144 14.77 1.86 -8.92
C LEU A 144 14.88 2.68 -7.65
N LEU A 145 15.66 3.78 -7.66
CA LEU A 145 15.70 4.71 -6.54
C LEU A 145 14.32 5.33 -6.27
N ALA A 146 13.60 5.74 -7.31
CA ALA A 146 12.26 6.32 -7.18
C ALA A 146 11.27 5.32 -6.60
N THR A 147 11.20 4.08 -7.11
CA THR A 147 10.25 3.07 -6.63
C THR A 147 10.58 2.59 -5.23
N THR A 148 11.86 2.39 -4.90
CA THR A 148 12.28 1.97 -3.55
C THR A 148 12.00 3.04 -2.50
N SER A 149 12.41 4.29 -2.78
CA SER A 149 12.27 5.38 -1.81
C SER A 149 10.82 5.80 -1.58
N THR A 150 10.00 5.88 -2.63
CA THR A 150 8.58 6.23 -2.48
C THR A 150 7.79 5.13 -1.76
N TRP A 151 8.09 3.85 -2.01
CA TRP A 151 7.45 2.76 -1.27
C TRP A 151 7.91 2.71 0.19
N PHE A 152 9.21 2.90 0.45
CA PHE A 152 9.73 3.02 1.81
C PHE A 152 9.03 4.13 2.61
N LEU A 153 8.96 5.35 2.06
CA LEU A 153 8.39 6.51 2.75
C LEU A 153 6.88 6.37 2.96
N LEU A 154 6.18 5.83 1.96
CA LEU A 154 4.78 5.46 2.12
C LEU A 154 4.60 4.47 3.27
N ASP A 155 5.34 3.36 3.29
CA ASP A 155 5.13 2.29 4.27
C ASP A 155 5.49 2.77 5.69
N VAL A 156 6.45 3.69 5.85
CA VAL A 156 6.69 4.38 7.13
C VAL A 156 5.40 5.08 7.58
N ALA A 157 4.80 5.92 6.74
CA ALA A 157 3.61 6.68 7.13
C ALA A 157 2.36 5.80 7.29
N PHE A 158 2.07 4.97 6.30
CA PHE A 158 0.86 4.16 6.20
C PHE A 158 0.77 3.14 7.33
N TYR A 159 1.85 2.39 7.60
CA TYR A 159 1.83 1.39 8.68
C TYR A 159 1.89 2.03 10.06
N SER A 160 2.61 3.16 10.24
CA SER A 160 2.56 3.90 11.51
C SER A 160 1.13 4.31 11.87
N GLN A 161 0.41 4.88 10.89
CA GLN A 161 -0.99 5.25 11.09
C GLN A 161 -1.86 4.02 11.37
N ASN A 162 -1.73 2.96 10.57
CA ASN A 162 -2.60 1.79 10.70
C ASN A 162 -2.39 1.00 12.01
N LEU A 163 -1.13 0.81 12.44
CA LEU A 163 -0.79 0.04 13.63
C LEU A 163 -1.13 0.79 14.93
N PHE A 164 -0.88 2.10 14.98
CA PHE A 164 -1.11 2.92 16.18
C PHE A 164 -2.46 3.63 16.17
N GLN A 165 -3.38 3.17 15.32
CA GLN A 165 -4.71 3.74 15.17
C GLN A 165 -5.49 3.70 16.49
N LYS A 166 -5.38 2.61 17.26
CA LYS A 166 -5.95 2.48 18.62
C LYS A 166 -5.45 3.60 19.55
N ASP A 167 -4.14 3.81 19.59
CA ASP A 167 -3.52 4.76 20.51
C ASP A 167 -3.86 6.19 20.12
N ILE A 168 -3.90 6.48 18.82
CA ILE A 168 -4.39 7.75 18.28
C ILE A 168 -5.85 7.98 18.72
N PHE A 169 -6.74 7.02 18.49
CA PHE A 169 -8.17 7.17 18.82
C PHE A 169 -8.44 7.30 20.31
N THR A 170 -7.62 6.65 21.14
CA THR A 170 -7.70 6.77 22.59
C THR A 170 -7.18 8.14 23.05
N LYS A 171 -6.04 8.61 22.50
CA LYS A 171 -5.48 9.92 22.84
C LYS A 171 -6.37 11.09 22.44
N ILE A 172 -7.08 11.01 21.32
CA ILE A 172 -8.02 12.05 20.89
C ILE A 172 -9.39 11.97 21.61
N GLY A 173 -9.60 10.97 22.46
CA GLY A 173 -10.85 10.78 23.20
C GLY A 173 -12.02 10.24 22.38
N TRP A 174 -11.78 9.68 21.19
CA TRP A 174 -12.83 9.04 20.39
C TRP A 174 -13.19 7.65 20.94
N ILE A 175 -12.18 6.90 21.38
CA ILE A 175 -12.35 5.66 22.13
C ILE A 175 -12.01 5.94 23.60
N PRO A 176 -12.85 5.54 24.57
CA PRO A 176 -12.51 5.73 25.98
C PRO A 176 -11.23 5.00 26.39
N PRO A 177 -10.55 5.45 27.46
CA PRO A 177 -9.35 4.78 27.94
C PRO A 177 -9.64 3.32 28.28
N ALA A 178 -8.71 2.42 27.94
CA ALA A 178 -8.82 0.98 28.19
C ALA A 178 -9.29 0.68 29.62
N LYS A 179 -8.74 1.37 30.63
CA LYS A 179 -9.10 1.24 32.05
C LYS A 179 -10.60 1.32 32.35
N THR A 180 -11.38 2.02 31.52
CA THR A 180 -12.83 2.24 31.70
C THR A 180 -13.72 1.17 31.07
N MET A 181 -13.13 0.18 30.40
CA MET A 181 -13.82 -0.87 29.65
C MET A 181 -13.27 -2.24 30.03
N ASN A 182 -13.92 -3.31 29.59
CA ASN A 182 -13.33 -4.66 29.62
C ASN A 182 -12.65 -4.95 28.28
N ALA A 183 -11.87 -6.04 28.20
CA ALA A 183 -11.09 -6.37 27.00
C ALA A 183 -11.96 -6.56 25.74
N LEU A 184 -13.14 -7.19 25.87
CA LEU A 184 -14.05 -7.44 24.75
C LEU A 184 -14.75 -6.17 24.26
N GLU A 185 -15.13 -5.29 25.18
CA GLU A 185 -15.68 -3.97 24.88
C GLU A 185 -14.65 -3.11 24.15
N GLU A 186 -13.41 -3.10 24.62
CA GLU A 186 -12.31 -2.38 23.99
C GLU A 186 -12.07 -2.88 22.56
N LEU A 187 -11.96 -4.20 22.37
CA LEU A 187 -11.81 -4.83 21.06
C LEU A 187 -12.96 -4.47 20.11
N TYR A 188 -14.21 -4.55 20.59
CA TYR A 188 -15.39 -4.20 19.81
C TYR A 188 -15.38 -2.74 19.33
N ARG A 189 -15.00 -1.80 20.20
CA ARG A 189 -14.94 -0.37 19.83
C ARG A 189 -13.82 -0.06 18.86
N ILE A 190 -12.64 -0.65 19.06
CA ILE A 190 -11.52 -0.51 18.13
C ILE A 190 -11.91 -1.05 16.75
N ALA A 191 -12.50 -2.24 16.69
CA ALA A 191 -12.92 -2.87 15.44
C ALA A 191 -13.98 -2.03 14.70
N ARG A 192 -14.95 -1.43 15.42
CA ARG A 192 -15.93 -0.51 14.83
C ARG A 192 -15.29 0.76 14.27
N ALA A 193 -14.37 1.36 15.01
CA ALA A 193 -13.66 2.55 14.56
C ALA A 193 -12.81 2.25 13.31
N GLN A 194 -12.13 1.11 13.28
CA GLN A 194 -11.36 0.66 12.12
C GLN A 194 -12.26 0.33 10.93
N ALA A 195 -13.40 -0.33 11.15
CA ALA A 195 -14.39 -0.62 10.10
C ALA A 195 -14.91 0.67 9.46
N LEU A 196 -15.17 1.72 10.25
CA LEU A 196 -15.61 3.02 9.74
C LEU A 196 -14.55 3.67 8.84
N ILE A 197 -13.29 3.72 9.30
CA ILE A 197 -12.18 4.25 8.49
C ILE A 197 -11.97 3.40 7.22
N ALA A 198 -12.09 2.09 7.32
CA ALA A 198 -11.94 1.21 6.17
C ALA A 198 -13.07 1.42 5.14
N LEU A 199 -14.32 1.53 5.59
CA LEU A 199 -15.50 1.69 4.75
C LEU A 199 -15.55 3.07 4.08
N CYS A 200 -15.17 4.13 4.79
CA CYS A 200 -15.29 5.50 4.30
C CYS A 200 -13.99 6.04 3.69
N GLY A 201 -12.82 5.51 4.07
CA GLY A 201 -11.52 5.97 3.60
C GLY A 201 -10.85 4.95 2.69
N THR A 202 -10.41 3.83 3.28
CA THR A 202 -9.54 2.86 2.61
C THR A 202 -10.15 2.22 1.36
N VAL A 203 -11.34 1.62 1.48
CA VAL A 203 -11.98 0.91 0.37
C VAL A 203 -12.38 1.85 -0.78
N PRO A 204 -13.04 2.99 -0.52
CA PRO A 204 -13.31 3.97 -1.57
C PRO A 204 -12.03 4.45 -2.25
N GLY A 205 -10.96 4.72 -1.50
CA GLY A 205 -9.68 5.16 -2.08
C GLY A 205 -9.10 4.17 -3.08
N TYR A 206 -9.15 2.86 -2.78
CA TYR A 206 -8.73 1.83 -3.73
C TYR A 206 -9.57 1.84 -5.01
N TRP A 207 -10.89 1.87 -4.89
CA TRP A 207 -11.78 1.82 -6.06
C TRP A 207 -11.72 3.09 -6.90
N PHE A 208 -11.43 4.24 -6.28
CA PHE A 208 -11.09 5.45 -7.01
C PHE A 208 -9.80 5.26 -7.82
N THR A 209 -8.75 4.66 -7.25
CA THR A 209 -7.57 4.30 -8.06
C THR A 209 -7.96 3.37 -9.21
N VAL A 210 -8.73 2.32 -8.97
CA VAL A 210 -9.17 1.38 -10.03
C VAL A 210 -9.86 2.10 -11.18
N ALA A 211 -10.77 3.03 -10.87
CA ALA A 211 -11.53 3.79 -11.85
C ALA A 211 -10.66 4.81 -12.62
N PHE A 212 -9.71 5.46 -11.95
CA PHE A 212 -8.99 6.61 -12.51
C PHE A 212 -7.55 6.31 -12.96
N ILE A 213 -6.95 5.16 -12.63
CA ILE A 213 -5.53 4.89 -12.90
C ILE A 213 -5.15 4.90 -14.39
N ASP A 214 -6.04 4.42 -15.25
CA ASP A 214 -5.85 4.44 -16.70
C ASP A 214 -6.38 5.75 -17.33
N ILE A 215 -7.05 6.63 -16.57
CA ILE A 215 -7.56 7.94 -17.03
C ILE A 215 -6.61 9.08 -16.63
N ILE A 216 -6.18 9.14 -15.38
CA ILE A 216 -5.31 10.20 -14.84
C ILE A 216 -3.83 9.85 -15.04
N GLY A 217 -3.46 8.59 -14.82
CA GLY A 217 -2.07 8.12 -14.87
C GLY A 217 -1.47 7.89 -13.48
N ARG A 218 -0.41 7.09 -13.42
CA ARG A 218 0.18 6.61 -12.16
C ARG A 218 0.94 7.74 -11.47
N PHE A 219 1.65 8.56 -12.25
CA PHE A 219 2.46 9.66 -11.75
C PHE A 219 1.59 10.69 -11.03
N TRP A 220 0.53 11.15 -11.69
CA TRP A 220 -0.36 12.18 -11.17
C TRP A 220 -1.16 11.70 -9.95
N ILE A 221 -1.63 10.45 -9.94
CA ILE A 221 -2.29 9.86 -8.77
C ILE A 221 -1.33 9.79 -7.58
N GLN A 222 -0.07 9.36 -7.81
CA GLN A 222 0.93 9.29 -6.75
C GLN A 222 1.25 10.67 -6.16
N LEU A 223 1.44 11.67 -7.04
CA LEU A 223 1.73 13.06 -6.65
C LEU A 223 0.57 13.65 -5.82
N MET A 224 -0.67 13.52 -6.32
CA MET A 224 -1.87 13.95 -5.62
C MET A 224 -1.99 13.28 -4.25
N GLY A 225 -1.81 11.97 -4.19
CA GLY A 225 -1.92 11.21 -2.95
C GLY A 225 -0.94 11.68 -1.88
N PHE A 226 0.36 11.75 -2.19
CA PHE A 226 1.35 12.27 -1.24
C PHE A 226 1.10 13.74 -0.85
N THR A 227 0.64 14.57 -1.78
CA THR A 227 0.27 15.97 -1.51
C THR A 227 -0.86 16.04 -0.49
N MET A 228 -1.96 15.33 -0.75
CA MET A 228 -3.14 15.34 0.11
C MET A 228 -2.85 14.69 1.46
N MET A 229 -2.09 13.60 1.51
CA MET A 229 -1.63 13.00 2.77
C MET A 229 -0.80 14.00 3.60
N THR A 230 0.06 14.79 2.96
CA THR A 230 0.85 15.84 3.63
C THR A 230 -0.07 16.93 4.18
N ILE A 231 -0.99 17.44 3.36
CA ILE A 231 -1.95 18.49 3.76
C ILE A 231 -2.79 18.03 4.95
N PHE A 232 -3.36 16.83 4.89
CA PHE A 232 -4.20 16.32 5.97
C PHE A 232 -3.40 16.01 7.24
N MET A 233 -2.17 15.50 7.14
CA MET A 233 -1.32 15.34 8.33
C MET A 233 -0.96 16.67 8.97
N LEU A 234 -0.67 17.70 8.19
CA LEU A 234 -0.45 19.05 8.73
C LEU A 234 -1.73 19.64 9.33
N ALA A 235 -2.89 19.44 8.68
CA ALA A 235 -4.19 19.89 9.17
C ALA A 235 -4.60 19.20 10.48
N ILE A 236 -4.08 18.01 10.76
CA ILE A 236 -4.25 17.34 12.05
C ILE A 236 -3.19 17.80 13.07
N ALA A 237 -1.92 17.88 12.67
CA ALA A 237 -0.79 18.13 13.58
C ALA A 237 -0.72 19.59 14.08
N ILE A 238 -1.09 20.57 13.25
CA ILE A 238 -1.04 22.00 13.60
C ILE A 238 -2.07 22.32 14.70
N PRO A 239 -3.39 22.10 14.50
CA PRO A 239 -4.41 22.34 15.52
C PRO A 239 -4.62 21.13 16.45
N TYR A 240 -3.60 20.26 16.64
CA TYR A 240 -3.73 19.02 17.40
C TYR A 240 -4.32 19.25 18.81
N ASP A 241 -3.82 20.25 19.55
CA ASP A 241 -4.29 20.55 20.90
C ASP A 241 -5.75 21.04 20.95
N TYR A 242 -6.28 21.54 19.83
CA TYR A 242 -7.69 21.89 19.68
C TYR A 242 -8.53 20.66 19.30
N LEU A 243 -8.07 19.85 18.34
CA LEU A 243 -8.76 18.66 17.86
C LEU A 243 -8.90 17.54 18.91
N VAL A 244 -7.97 17.49 19.87
CA VAL A 244 -7.99 16.53 20.99
C VAL A 244 -8.96 16.95 22.10
N LYS A 245 -9.45 18.20 22.12
CA LYS A 245 -10.41 18.64 23.14
C LYS A 245 -11.75 17.91 22.98
N PRO A 246 -12.47 17.64 24.09
CA PRO A 246 -13.83 17.11 24.04
C PRO A 246 -14.72 17.92 23.09
N GLY A 247 -15.48 17.24 22.24
CA GLY A 247 -16.37 17.85 21.25
C GLY A 247 -15.76 18.12 19.86
N HIS A 248 -14.43 18.05 19.69
CA HIS A 248 -13.76 18.37 18.42
C HIS A 248 -13.13 17.17 17.69
N HIS A 249 -13.23 15.96 18.26
CA HIS A 249 -12.61 14.75 17.71
C HIS A 249 -13.16 14.34 16.34
N THR A 250 -14.38 14.74 15.97
CA THR A 250 -14.96 14.45 14.65
C THR A 250 -14.11 15.00 13.52
N GLY A 251 -13.59 16.23 13.67
CA GLY A 251 -12.70 16.85 12.68
C GLY A 251 -11.42 16.04 12.50
N PHE A 252 -10.84 15.55 13.60
CA PHE A 252 -9.68 14.66 13.55
C PHE A 252 -9.98 13.39 12.76
N VAL A 253 -11.08 12.70 13.11
CA VAL A 253 -11.45 11.41 12.48
C VAL A 253 -11.71 11.57 10.99
N VAL A 254 -12.36 12.66 10.57
CA VAL A 254 -12.60 12.96 9.14
C VAL A 254 -11.29 13.19 8.39
N LEU A 255 -10.41 14.07 8.89
CA LEU A 255 -9.11 14.35 8.26
C LEU A 255 -8.22 13.10 8.22
N TYR A 256 -8.28 12.29 9.26
CA TYR A 256 -7.54 11.04 9.36
C TYR A 256 -8.06 9.99 8.36
N GLY A 257 -9.39 9.87 8.23
CA GLY A 257 -10.03 9.05 7.21
C GLY A 257 -9.72 9.50 5.78
N LEU A 258 -9.70 10.81 5.53
CA LEU A 258 -9.27 11.38 4.24
C LEU A 258 -7.82 11.08 3.93
N THR A 259 -6.95 11.03 4.94
CA THR A 259 -5.55 10.62 4.76
C THR A 259 -5.46 9.19 4.24
N PHE A 260 -6.24 8.25 4.81
CA PHE A 260 -6.31 6.89 4.29
C PHE A 260 -6.96 6.83 2.90
N PHE A 261 -7.98 7.65 2.63
CA PHE A 261 -8.56 7.74 1.30
C PHE A 261 -7.50 8.10 0.26
N PHE A 262 -6.74 9.18 0.46
CA PHE A 262 -5.72 9.64 -0.48
C PHE A 262 -4.43 8.81 -0.46
N ALA A 263 -4.15 8.07 0.61
CA ALA A 263 -3.10 7.06 0.60
C ALA A 263 -3.45 5.95 -0.40
N ASN A 264 -4.71 5.49 -0.41
CA ASN A 264 -5.17 4.42 -1.29
C ASN A 264 -5.55 4.90 -2.70
N PHE A 265 -6.12 6.10 -2.81
CA PHE A 265 -6.24 6.87 -4.04
C PHE A 265 -4.96 7.65 -4.32
N GLY A 266 -3.85 6.92 -4.44
CA GLY A 266 -2.54 7.54 -4.39
C GLY A 266 -1.41 6.54 -4.21
N PRO A 267 -0.39 6.88 -3.40
CA PRO A 267 0.87 6.15 -3.36
C PRO A 267 0.74 4.69 -2.98
N ASN A 268 -0.22 4.29 -2.12
CA ASN A 268 -0.35 2.88 -1.74
C ASN A 268 -0.61 1.97 -2.93
N SER A 269 -1.47 2.41 -3.84
CA SER A 269 -1.75 1.65 -5.04
C SER A 269 -0.66 1.82 -6.10
N THR A 270 -0.15 3.04 -6.29
CA THR A 270 0.80 3.31 -7.38
C THR A 270 2.20 2.77 -7.11
N THR A 271 2.70 2.78 -5.87
CA THR A 271 4.02 2.20 -5.54
C THR A 271 4.06 0.70 -5.72
N PHE A 272 2.91 0.02 -5.61
CA PHE A 272 2.77 -1.39 -5.97
C PHE A 272 2.75 -1.61 -7.49
N ILE A 273 2.02 -0.76 -8.22
CA ILE A 273 1.78 -0.95 -9.67
C ILE A 273 2.99 -0.54 -10.52
N VAL A 274 3.59 0.61 -10.25
CA VAL A 274 4.68 1.21 -11.03
C VAL A 274 5.86 0.23 -11.25
N PRO A 275 6.48 -0.36 -10.22
CA PRO A 275 7.59 -1.30 -10.42
C PRO A 275 7.17 -2.56 -11.21
N ALA A 276 5.90 -2.95 -11.20
CA ALA A 276 5.43 -4.07 -12.01
C ALA A 276 5.31 -3.71 -13.51
N GLU A 277 5.28 -2.42 -13.86
CA GLU A 277 5.11 -1.94 -15.23
C GLU A 277 6.41 -1.41 -15.86
N ILE A 278 7.29 -0.75 -15.08
CA ILE A 278 8.43 0.01 -15.64
C ILE A 278 9.70 -0.81 -15.85
N PHE A 279 9.82 -1.98 -15.23
CA PHE A 279 11.02 -2.81 -15.32
C PHE A 279 10.93 -3.86 -16.44
N PRO A 280 12.07 -4.15 -17.11
CA PRO A 280 12.16 -5.19 -18.15
C PRO A 280 11.75 -6.55 -17.61
N ALA A 281 11.10 -7.37 -18.43
CA ALA A 281 10.50 -8.63 -17.98
C ALA A 281 11.51 -9.53 -17.26
N ARG A 282 12.75 -9.58 -17.76
CA ARG A 282 13.85 -10.36 -17.19
C ARG A 282 14.31 -9.94 -15.78
N LEU A 283 14.19 -8.65 -15.42
CA LEU A 283 14.57 -8.14 -14.08
C LEU A 283 13.38 -7.64 -13.26
N ARG A 284 12.15 -7.75 -13.79
CA ARG A 284 10.94 -7.20 -13.18
C ARG A 284 10.73 -7.75 -11.78
N SER A 285 10.82 -9.07 -11.62
CA SER A 285 10.65 -9.73 -10.31
C SER A 285 11.69 -9.26 -9.31
N THR A 286 12.96 -9.16 -9.70
CA THR A 286 14.05 -8.71 -8.83
C THR A 286 13.89 -7.25 -8.43
N CYS A 287 13.63 -6.34 -9.38
CA CYS A 287 13.49 -4.91 -9.10
C CYS A 287 12.21 -4.61 -8.30
N HIS A 288 11.11 -5.30 -8.61
CA HIS A 288 9.89 -5.24 -7.81
C HIS A 288 10.13 -5.80 -6.40
N GLY A 289 10.86 -6.92 -6.27
CA GLY A 289 11.24 -7.51 -4.99
C GLY A 289 12.09 -6.58 -4.13
N ILE A 290 13.08 -5.90 -4.72
CA ILE A 290 13.89 -4.88 -4.01
C ILE A 290 13.00 -3.73 -3.55
N SER A 291 12.13 -3.20 -4.43
CA SER A 291 11.21 -2.11 -4.09
C SER A 291 10.25 -2.51 -2.96
N ALA A 292 9.69 -3.72 -3.03
CA ALA A 292 8.80 -4.26 -2.00
C ALA A 292 9.55 -4.49 -0.67
N ALA A 293 10.78 -5.01 -0.70
CA ALA A 293 11.61 -5.19 0.49
C ALA A 293 11.91 -3.85 1.18
N THR A 294 12.20 -2.79 0.41
CA THR A 294 12.38 -1.44 0.96
C THR A 294 11.08 -0.89 1.55
N GLY A 295 9.92 -1.16 0.93
CA GLY A 295 8.62 -0.87 1.55
C GLY A 295 8.49 -1.52 2.92
N LYS A 296 8.76 -2.83 3.02
CA LYS A 296 8.71 -3.55 4.31
C LYS A 296 9.72 -3.05 5.34
N ALA A 297 10.92 -2.63 4.92
CA ALA A 297 11.85 -1.95 5.82
C ALA A 297 11.25 -0.64 6.35
N GLY A 298 10.57 0.14 5.50
CA GLY A 298 9.82 1.32 5.88
C GLY A 298 8.70 1.00 6.89
N ALA A 299 7.93 -0.06 6.67
CA ALA A 299 6.88 -0.51 7.58
C ALA A 299 7.42 -0.88 8.97
N ILE A 300 8.58 -1.55 9.04
CA ILE A 300 9.25 -1.89 10.30
C ILE A 300 9.71 -0.62 11.02
N ILE A 301 10.34 0.31 10.30
CA ILE A 301 10.78 1.59 10.86
C ILE A 301 9.59 2.43 11.33
N GLY A 302 8.47 2.43 10.58
CA GLY A 302 7.24 3.06 11.00
C GLY A 302 6.69 2.43 12.27
N ALA A 303 6.56 1.11 12.31
CA ALA A 303 6.04 0.36 13.46
C ALA A 303 6.84 0.66 14.74
N PHE A 304 8.15 0.46 14.73
CA PHE A 304 8.94 0.69 15.94
C PHE A 304 9.25 2.17 16.16
N GLY A 305 9.66 2.89 15.12
CA GLY A 305 10.05 4.29 15.20
C GLY A 305 8.90 5.18 15.65
N PHE A 306 7.69 5.01 15.10
CA PHE A 306 6.53 5.79 15.54
C PHE A 306 6.10 5.44 16.96
N LEU A 307 6.17 4.16 17.36
CA LEU A 307 5.86 3.74 18.72
C LEU A 307 6.73 4.47 19.75
N TYR A 308 8.05 4.47 19.56
CA TYR A 308 8.99 5.17 20.45
C TYR A 308 8.86 6.70 20.33
N ALA A 309 8.69 7.24 19.12
CA ALA A 309 8.58 8.68 18.91
C ALA A 309 7.29 9.27 19.50
N SER A 310 6.16 8.57 19.40
CA SER A 310 4.85 9.07 19.83
C SER A 310 4.62 9.02 21.35
N GLN A 311 5.56 8.45 22.11
CA GLN A 311 5.54 8.43 23.57
C GLN A 311 5.49 9.84 24.15
N ASP A 312 4.80 9.99 25.29
CA ASP A 312 4.68 11.27 25.97
C ASP A 312 6.05 11.74 26.50
N GLN A 313 6.31 13.04 26.38
CA GLN A 313 7.58 13.64 26.80
C GLN A 313 7.77 13.60 28.32
N LYS A 314 6.69 13.67 29.08
CA LYS A 314 6.69 13.78 30.55
C LYS A 314 6.31 12.46 31.21
N LYS A 315 5.35 11.72 30.66
CA LYS A 315 4.80 10.49 31.21
C LYS A 315 4.74 9.37 30.17
N PRO A 316 5.90 8.84 29.72
CA PRO A 316 5.92 7.71 28.80
C PRO A 316 5.23 6.48 29.43
N GLU A 317 4.73 5.59 28.58
CA GLU A 317 4.16 4.33 29.07
C GLU A 317 5.24 3.45 29.71
N THR A 318 4.84 2.60 30.65
CA THR A 318 5.76 1.75 31.41
C THR A 318 6.54 0.84 30.45
N GLY A 319 7.88 0.94 30.49
CA GLY A 319 8.77 0.18 29.61
C GLY A 319 9.28 0.96 28.38
N TYR A 320 8.81 2.18 28.15
CA TYR A 320 9.26 3.04 27.05
C TYR A 320 10.08 4.25 27.52
N SER A 321 11.01 4.69 26.67
CA SER A 321 11.73 5.95 26.84
C SER A 321 10.86 7.16 26.47
N ARG A 322 11.29 8.36 26.89
CA ARG A 322 10.61 9.62 26.53
C ARG A 322 10.68 9.84 25.02
N GLY A 323 9.52 9.98 24.40
CA GLY A 323 9.37 10.28 22.97
C GLY A 323 9.27 11.78 22.70
N ILE A 324 9.03 12.11 21.45
CA ILE A 324 8.76 13.49 20.99
C ILE A 324 7.28 13.89 21.18
N GLY A 325 6.40 12.94 21.48
CA GLY A 325 4.96 13.15 21.66
C GLY A 325 4.15 12.95 20.38
N MET A 326 2.86 12.61 20.52
CA MET A 326 1.96 12.30 19.40
C MET A 326 1.89 13.41 18.35
N ARG A 327 1.77 14.67 18.79
CA ARG A 327 1.73 15.84 17.88
C ARG A 327 2.98 15.93 17.00
N ASN A 328 4.16 15.78 17.59
CA ASN A 328 5.42 15.87 16.85
C ASN A 328 5.65 14.62 15.98
N ALA A 329 5.20 13.45 16.43
CA ALA A 329 5.22 12.25 15.61
C ALA A 329 4.34 12.40 14.35
N LEU A 330 3.18 13.07 14.45
CA LEU A 330 2.35 13.40 13.29
C LEU A 330 3.04 14.38 12.33
N PHE A 331 3.80 15.35 12.84
CA PHE A 331 4.65 16.21 11.98
C PHE A 331 5.75 15.44 11.26
N VAL A 332 6.37 14.45 11.93
CA VAL A 332 7.34 13.56 11.28
C VAL A 332 6.68 12.80 10.12
N LEU A 333 5.47 12.25 10.32
CA LEU A 333 4.73 11.59 9.25
C LEU A 333 4.37 12.54 8.10
N ALA A 334 3.99 13.81 8.40
CA ALA A 334 3.78 14.82 7.37
C ALA A 334 5.06 15.09 6.57
N GLY A 335 6.21 15.19 7.24
CA GLY A 335 7.52 15.34 6.60
C GLY A 335 7.91 14.13 5.74
N THR A 336 7.62 12.91 6.21
CA THR A 336 7.82 11.67 5.44
C THR A 336 6.96 11.66 4.17
N ASN A 337 5.69 12.05 4.27
CA ASN A 337 4.79 12.17 3.11
C ASN A 337 5.27 13.23 2.12
N PHE A 338 5.75 14.37 2.62
CA PHE A 338 6.30 15.44 1.79
C PHE A 338 7.59 15.00 1.08
N LEU A 339 8.47 14.25 1.75
CA LEU A 339 9.64 13.68 1.09
C LEU A 339 9.23 12.65 0.02
N GLY A 340 8.18 11.87 0.30
CA GLY A 340 7.58 10.95 -0.68
C GLY A 340 7.03 11.68 -1.91
N LEU A 341 6.43 12.86 -1.72
CA LEU A 341 6.02 13.76 -2.81
C LEU A 341 7.22 14.15 -3.68
N LEU A 342 8.30 14.63 -3.07
CA LEU A 342 9.50 15.07 -3.80
C LEU A 342 10.14 13.93 -4.60
N LEU A 343 10.26 12.74 -4.00
CA LEU A 343 10.83 11.58 -4.68
C LEU A 343 9.89 10.99 -5.74
N SER A 344 8.59 11.27 -5.65
CA SER A 344 7.63 10.90 -6.70
C SER A 344 7.87 11.65 -8.00
N LEU A 345 8.55 12.81 -7.98
CA LEU A 345 8.96 13.51 -9.20
C LEU A 345 9.94 12.70 -10.07
N LEU A 346 10.62 11.72 -9.48
CA LEU A 346 11.54 10.81 -10.18
C LEU A 346 10.84 9.59 -10.78
N VAL A 347 9.54 9.41 -10.50
CA VAL A 347 8.75 8.27 -11.00
C VAL A 347 8.30 8.53 -12.44
N PRO A 348 8.57 7.63 -13.39
CA PRO A 348 8.12 7.81 -14.77
C PRO A 348 6.62 7.49 -14.91
N GLU A 349 5.93 8.22 -15.78
CA GLU A 349 4.54 7.89 -16.16
C GLU A 349 4.51 6.68 -17.11
N SER A 350 3.76 5.65 -16.70
CA SER A 350 3.61 4.37 -17.40
C SER A 350 2.30 4.21 -18.16
N LYS A 351 1.35 5.14 -18.01
CA LYS A 351 0.05 5.12 -18.68
C LYS A 351 0.19 5.04 -20.20
N GLY A 352 -0.53 4.10 -20.81
CA GLY A 352 -0.66 3.96 -22.27
C GLY A 352 0.57 3.39 -22.99
N LYS A 353 1.68 3.15 -22.28
CA LYS A 353 2.92 2.61 -22.85
C LYS A 353 2.98 1.09 -22.72
N SER A 354 3.55 0.44 -23.72
CA SER A 354 3.81 -1.00 -23.67
C SER A 354 4.90 -1.34 -22.64
N LEU A 355 4.97 -2.61 -22.22
CA LEU A 355 6.03 -3.02 -21.29
C LEU A 355 7.41 -2.90 -21.93
N GLU A 356 7.49 -3.10 -23.25
CA GLU A 356 8.69 -3.08 -24.08
C GLU A 356 9.17 -1.63 -24.33
N GLU A 357 8.23 -0.69 -24.51
CA GLU A 357 8.50 0.76 -24.57
C GLU A 357 9.01 1.29 -23.23
N LEU A 358 8.44 0.82 -22.13
CA LEU A 358 8.85 1.21 -20.77
C LEU A 358 10.19 0.58 -20.36
N SER A 359 10.43 -0.67 -20.76
CA SER A 359 11.68 -1.39 -20.48
C SER A 359 12.86 -0.91 -21.31
N LYS A 360 12.61 -0.10 -22.35
CA LYS A 360 13.63 0.33 -23.34
C LYS A 360 14.41 -0.84 -23.94
N GLU A 361 13.77 -2.02 -24.05
CA GLU A 361 14.41 -3.22 -24.61
C GLU A 361 14.66 -3.08 -26.13
N ASN A 362 13.92 -2.20 -26.83
CA ASN A 362 14.00 -2.00 -28.28
C ASN A 362 14.61 -0.66 -28.74
N VAL A 363 15.14 0.16 -27.83
CA VAL A 363 15.69 1.48 -28.21
C VAL A 363 17.21 1.35 -28.33
N GLY A 364 17.69 1.26 -29.57
CA GLY A 364 19.09 1.55 -29.92
C GLY A 364 19.45 2.93 -29.40
N ASP A 365 20.69 3.10 -28.93
CA ASP A 365 21.17 4.30 -28.22
C ASP A 365 20.71 5.62 -28.87
N ASP A 366 19.65 6.21 -28.32
CA ASP A 366 19.22 7.56 -28.63
C ASP A 366 19.45 8.43 -27.39
N ASP A 367 20.70 8.90 -27.26
CA ASP A 367 21.10 10.00 -26.38
C ASP A 367 20.46 11.37 -26.81
N THR A 368 19.44 11.36 -27.67
CA THR A 368 18.75 12.53 -28.26
C THR A 368 17.46 12.95 -27.54
N ILE A 369 16.81 12.07 -26.75
CA ILE A 369 15.52 12.37 -26.10
C ILE A 369 15.66 13.15 -24.78
N PHE A 370 16.81 13.03 -24.10
CA PHE A 370 17.05 13.75 -22.84
C PHE A 370 17.22 15.26 -23.06
N LEU A 371 17.78 15.66 -24.21
CA LEU A 371 17.87 17.07 -24.59
C LEU A 371 16.50 17.67 -24.92
N TYR A 372 15.62 16.91 -25.58
CA TYR A 372 14.28 17.39 -25.94
C TYR A 372 13.39 17.63 -24.71
N SER A 373 13.46 16.76 -23.70
CA SER A 373 12.64 16.93 -22.47
C SER A 373 13.07 18.15 -21.65
N ILE A 374 14.36 18.49 -21.64
CA ILE A 374 14.86 19.70 -20.94
C ILE A 374 14.51 20.97 -21.73
N ILE A 375 14.61 20.93 -23.07
CA ILE A 375 14.27 22.07 -23.93
C ILE A 375 12.76 22.38 -23.87
N VAL A 376 11.90 21.35 -23.85
CA VAL A 376 10.44 21.54 -23.70
C VAL A 376 10.08 22.04 -22.29
N PHE A 377 10.82 21.64 -21.26
CA PHE A 377 10.61 22.14 -19.89
C PHE A 377 10.99 23.62 -19.73
N PHE A 378 12.01 24.11 -20.44
CA PHE A 378 12.36 25.54 -20.45
C PHE A 378 11.48 26.37 -21.41
N ALA A 379 10.95 25.78 -22.47
CA ALA A 379 10.03 26.48 -23.38
C ALA A 379 8.65 26.74 -22.73
N ALA A 380 8.21 25.90 -21.80
CA ALA A 380 6.91 26.03 -21.13
C ALA A 380 6.89 27.06 -19.97
N THR A 381 8.04 27.59 -19.55
CA THR A 381 8.16 28.58 -18.46
C THR A 381 8.39 30.01 -18.95
N THR A 382 8.29 30.27 -20.26
CA THR A 382 8.54 31.60 -20.84
C THR A 382 7.35 32.19 -21.62
N PHE A 383 6.12 31.84 -21.27
CA PHE A 383 4.91 32.56 -21.71
C PHE A 383 3.92 32.74 -20.55
#